data_AF-A0A7V9MW21-F1
#
_entry.id   AF-A0A7V9MW21-F1
#
_cell.length_a   1.000
_cell.length_b   1.000
_cell.length_c   1.000
_cell.angle_alpha   90.00
_cell.angle_beta   90.00
_cell.angle_gamma   90.00
#
_symmetry.space_group_name_H-M   'P 1'
#
loop_
_entity.id
_entity.type
_entity.pdbx_description
1 polymer ?
#
loop_
_entity_poly.entity_id
_entity_poly.type
_entity_poly.pdbx_seq_one_letter_code
_entity_poly.pdbx_strand_id
1 'polypeptide(L)'
;MKVLLIAAALLLPLAAFAQTPRGVPHPATESAPCTPSMGLNFVCGLSQPEDLLQIGTSKWIVASGMGDQGGIFLIDSDAKTARRFFTGAEKPDRKLYPDCATAPPALTAMAWR
;
A
#
# COMPACT_ATOMS: atom_id res chain seq x y z
N MET A 1 -40.56 44.21 37.60
CA MET A 1 -41.07 42.82 37.53
C MET A 1 -40.57 42.25 36.20
N LYS A 2 -39.42 41.57 36.06
CA LYS A 2 -39.01 40.28 36.66
C LYS A 2 -40.16 39.28 36.60
N VAL A 3 -40.22 38.54 35.49
CA VAL A 3 -40.78 37.19 35.16
C VAL A 3 -40.91 37.26 33.61
N LEU A 4 -40.24 36.52 32.73
CA LEU A 4 -39.95 35.09 32.69
C LEU A 4 -38.79 34.88 31.67
N LEU A 5 -37.67 34.34 32.14
CA LEU A 5 -36.76 33.54 31.32
C LEU A 5 -37.53 32.28 30.87
N ILE A 6 -37.32 31.80 29.64
CA ILE A 6 -37.39 30.40 29.15
C ILE A 6 -37.74 30.45 27.65
N ALA A 7 -37.06 29.60 26.87
CA ALA A 7 -37.25 29.32 25.44
C ALA A 7 -36.42 30.15 24.43
N ALA A 8 -35.13 30.36 24.70
CA ALA A 8 -34.15 30.63 23.63
C ALA A 8 -33.11 29.51 23.48
N ALA A 9 -33.44 28.31 23.98
CA ALA A 9 -32.52 27.18 24.05
C ALA A 9 -33.09 25.94 23.35
N LEU A 10 -33.58 26.07 22.12
CA LEU A 10 -33.77 24.93 21.22
C LEU A 10 -33.51 25.41 19.80
N LEU A 11 -32.76 24.59 19.06
CA LEU A 11 -32.33 24.78 17.65
C LEU A 11 -30.95 25.43 17.46
N LEU A 12 -29.94 25.01 18.25
CA LEU A 12 -28.63 24.79 17.63
C LEU A 12 -28.73 23.47 16.86
N PRO A 13 -28.72 23.45 15.51
CA PRO A 13 -28.54 22.20 14.81
C PRO A 13 -27.15 21.67 15.20
N LEU A 14 -27.11 20.43 15.67
CA LEU A 14 -25.89 19.63 15.73
C LEU A 14 -25.37 19.45 14.30
N ALA A 15 -24.74 20.48 13.75
CA ALA A 15 -23.86 20.36 12.61
C ALA A 15 -22.50 19.85 13.09
N ALA A 16 -22.50 18.72 13.80
CA ALA A 16 -21.34 17.86 13.85
C ALA A 16 -21.23 17.25 12.44
N PHE A 17 -20.68 18.03 11.51
CA PHE A 17 -20.14 17.48 10.29
C PHE A 17 -19.09 16.47 10.73
N ALA A 18 -19.49 15.19 10.76
CA ALA A 18 -18.57 14.09 10.71
C ALA A 18 -17.82 14.24 9.38
N GLN A 19 -16.75 15.01 9.40
CA GLN A 19 -15.71 14.95 8.38
C GLN A 19 -15.04 13.60 8.58
N THR A 20 -15.68 12.52 8.14
CA THR A 20 -14.93 11.32 7.81
C THR A 20 -13.87 11.78 6.82
N PRO A 21 -12.57 11.57 7.09
CA PRO A 21 -11.56 11.86 6.10
C PRO A 21 -11.88 10.96 4.91
N ARG A 22 -12.51 11.52 3.88
CA ARG A 22 -12.55 10.89 2.58
C ARG A 22 -11.10 10.86 2.15
N GLY A 23 -10.48 9.68 2.20
CA GLY A 23 -9.18 9.47 1.61
C GLY A 23 -9.17 10.12 0.23
N VAL A 24 -8.12 10.86 -0.08
CA VAL A 24 -7.97 11.43 -1.42
C VAL A 24 -8.09 10.26 -2.39
N PRO A 25 -9.04 10.27 -3.35
CA PRO A 25 -9.11 9.24 -4.35
C PRO A 25 -7.73 9.13 -4.97
N HIS A 26 -7.03 8.02 -4.74
CA HIS A 26 -5.82 7.75 -5.50
C HIS A 26 -6.29 7.68 -6.95
N PRO A 27 -5.72 8.48 -7.86
CA PRO A 27 -6.03 8.32 -9.27
C PRO A 27 -5.84 6.83 -9.58
N ALA A 28 -6.87 6.21 -10.13
CA ALA A 28 -6.80 4.82 -10.58
C ALA A 28 -5.51 4.67 -11.38
N THR A 29 -4.73 3.61 -11.10
CA THR A 29 -3.44 3.35 -11.74
C THR A 29 -3.54 3.70 -13.21
N GLU A 30 -2.94 4.83 -13.60
CA GLU A 30 -2.99 5.27 -14.98
C GLU A 30 -2.22 4.22 -15.77
N SER A 31 -2.89 3.56 -16.72
CA SER A 31 -2.22 2.66 -17.67
C SER A 31 -1.42 3.52 -18.64
N ALA A 32 -0.31 4.06 -18.15
CA ALA A 32 0.66 4.74 -18.99
C ALA A 32 1.32 3.71 -19.92
N PRO A 33 1.50 4.04 -21.22
CA PRO A 33 2.28 3.19 -22.10
C PRO A 33 3.71 3.06 -21.56
N CYS A 34 4.31 1.88 -21.72
CA CYS A 34 5.69 1.67 -21.28
C CYS A 34 6.74 2.32 -22.19
N THR A 35 6.31 3.16 -23.13
CA THR A 35 7.17 3.88 -24.06
C THR A 35 7.89 5.00 -23.31
N PRO A 36 9.22 5.13 -23.46
CA PRO A 36 9.96 6.25 -22.90
C PRO A 36 9.36 7.60 -23.29
N SER A 37 9.33 8.55 -22.36
CA SER A 37 8.78 9.89 -22.58
C SER A 37 9.44 10.88 -21.66
N MET A 38 9.55 12.15 -22.08
CA MET A 38 10.12 13.24 -21.27
C MET A 38 11.54 12.95 -20.75
N GLY A 39 12.32 12.17 -21.49
CA GLY A 39 13.67 11.75 -21.07
C GLY A 39 13.68 10.68 -19.98
N LEU A 40 12.53 10.14 -19.59
CA LEU A 40 12.38 9.07 -18.62
C LEU A 40 12.17 7.72 -19.31
N ASN A 41 12.71 6.67 -18.70
CA ASN A 41 12.40 5.28 -19.04
C ASN A 41 11.49 4.71 -17.96
N PHE A 42 10.46 3.98 -18.37
CA PHE A 42 9.51 3.36 -17.46
C PHE A 42 9.81 1.87 -17.30
N VAL A 43 9.62 1.36 -16.09
CA VAL A 43 9.66 -0.06 -15.79
C VAL A 43 8.22 -0.52 -15.54
N CYS A 44 7.72 -1.43 -16.37
CA CYS A 44 6.33 -1.89 -16.29
C CYS A 44 6.21 -3.34 -15.84
N GLY A 45 4.97 -3.76 -15.56
CA GLY A 45 4.65 -5.11 -15.10
C GLY A 45 4.65 -5.26 -13.56
N LEU A 46 4.76 -4.17 -12.82
CA LEU A 46 4.59 -4.14 -11.36
C LEU A 46 3.14 -3.81 -11.01
N SER A 47 2.61 -4.46 -9.96
CA SER A 47 1.26 -4.21 -9.46
C SER A 47 1.31 -3.35 -8.21
N GLN A 48 0.93 -2.07 -8.35
CA GLN A 48 0.92 -1.04 -7.30
C GLN A 48 2.22 -1.04 -6.48
N PRO A 49 3.37 -0.74 -7.10
CA PRO A 49 4.63 -0.71 -6.37
C PRO A 49 4.66 0.46 -5.37
N GLU A 50 5.12 0.25 -4.15
CA GLU A 50 5.11 1.28 -3.08
C GLU A 50 6.50 1.58 -2.52
N ASP A 51 7.20 0.58 -1.99
CA ASP A 51 8.52 0.76 -1.41
C ASP A 51 9.61 0.27 -2.36
N LEU A 52 10.75 0.97 -2.39
CA LEU A 52 11.90 0.61 -3.22
C LEU A 52 13.19 0.62 -2.39
N LEU A 53 14.04 -0.39 -2.64
CA LEU A 53 15.36 -0.51 -2.03
C LEU A 53 16.40 -0.93 -3.07
N GLN A 54 17.45 -0.13 -3.26
CA GLN A 54 18.58 -0.52 -4.11
C GLN A 54 19.55 -1.44 -3.35
N ILE A 55 20.01 -2.50 -4.01
CA ILE A 55 20.97 -3.44 -3.43
C ILE A 55 22.38 -2.87 -3.58
N GLY A 56 22.89 -2.22 -2.53
CA GLY A 56 24.23 -1.61 -2.52
C GLY A 56 24.42 -0.65 -3.68
N THR A 57 25.54 -0.75 -4.39
CA THR A 57 25.83 0.03 -5.60
C THR A 57 25.47 -0.70 -6.90
N SER A 58 24.68 -1.78 -6.81
CA SER A 58 24.34 -2.60 -7.99
C SER A 58 23.16 -2.02 -8.77
N LYS A 59 22.93 -2.58 -9.96
CA LYS A 59 21.76 -2.26 -10.80
C LYS A 59 20.42 -2.81 -10.27
N TRP A 60 20.45 -3.56 -9.17
CA TRP A 60 19.27 -4.27 -8.69
C TRP A 60 18.50 -3.42 -7.68
N ILE A 61 17.20 -3.27 -7.92
CA ILE A 61 16.27 -2.61 -7.00
C ILE A 61 15.17 -3.61 -6.64
N VAL A 62 14.89 -3.74 -5.35
CA VAL A 62 13.75 -4.51 -4.84
C VAL A 62 12.58 -3.57 -4.69
N ALA A 63 11.40 -3.98 -5.16
CA ALA A 63 10.16 -3.25 -4.96
C ALA A 63 9.09 -4.14 -4.30
N SER A 64 8.36 -3.59 -3.34
CA SER A 64 7.10 -4.18 -2.84
C SER A 64 5.95 -3.77 -3.76
N GLY A 65 4.90 -4.58 -3.83
CA GLY A 65 3.66 -4.23 -4.52
C GLY A 65 2.44 -4.67 -3.73
N MET A 66 1.44 -3.80 -3.64
CA MET A 66 0.24 -4.00 -2.79
C MET A 66 -1.03 -4.35 -3.55
N GLY A 67 -0.99 -4.41 -4.89
CA GLY A 67 -2.16 -4.78 -5.69
C GLY A 67 -2.50 -6.27 -5.56
N ASP A 68 -3.62 -6.69 -6.16
CA ASP A 68 -4.04 -8.11 -6.18
C ASP A 68 -2.99 -9.03 -6.82
N GLN A 69 -2.16 -8.49 -7.71
CA GLN A 69 -1.02 -9.16 -8.34
C GLN A 69 0.32 -8.65 -7.76
N GLY A 70 0.30 -8.10 -6.54
CA GLY A 70 1.42 -7.54 -5.80
C GLY A 70 2.34 -8.59 -5.19
N GLY A 71 3.43 -8.16 -4.58
CA GLY A 71 4.47 -9.04 -4.03
C GLY A 71 5.85 -8.39 -4.09
N ILE A 72 6.89 -9.22 -4.03
CA ILE A 72 8.27 -8.74 -4.12
C ILE A 72 8.79 -8.89 -5.53
N PHE A 73 9.22 -7.77 -6.12
CA PHE A 73 9.75 -7.67 -7.47
C PHE A 73 11.24 -7.32 -7.44
N LEU A 74 11.96 -7.77 -8.47
CA LEU A 74 13.34 -7.38 -8.72
C LEU A 74 13.38 -6.60 -10.04
N ILE A 75 13.88 -5.37 -9.96
CA ILE A 75 14.06 -4.43 -11.06
C ILE A 75 15.53 -4.43 -11.45
N ASP A 76 15.79 -4.54 -12.76
CA ASP A 76 17.09 -4.29 -13.37
C ASP A 76 17.12 -2.85 -13.89
N SER A 77 17.85 -1.97 -13.19
CA SER A 77 17.92 -0.55 -13.54
C SER A 77 18.66 -0.28 -14.84
N ASP A 78 19.46 -1.21 -15.36
CA ASP A 78 20.18 -1.02 -16.62
C ASP A 78 19.28 -1.42 -17.78
N ALA A 79 18.72 -2.63 -17.70
CA ALA A 79 17.82 -3.18 -18.71
C ALA A 79 16.41 -2.57 -18.70
N LYS A 80 16.05 -1.82 -17.64
CA LYS A 80 14.72 -1.22 -17.44
C LYS A 80 13.60 -2.28 -17.45
N THR A 81 13.86 -3.43 -16.81
CA THR A 81 12.91 -4.55 -16.71
C THR A 81 12.63 -4.90 -15.26
N ALA A 82 11.47 -5.51 -15.02
CA ALA A 82 11.10 -6.06 -13.72
C ALA A 82 10.65 -7.51 -13.86
N ARG A 83 10.86 -8.29 -12.81
CA ARG A 83 10.30 -9.64 -12.67
C ARG A 83 9.84 -9.88 -11.23
N ARG A 84 8.85 -10.76 -11.06
CA ARG A 84 8.53 -11.27 -9.73
C ARG A 84 9.74 -12.01 -9.17
N PHE A 85 10.16 -11.61 -7.98
CA PHE A 85 11.32 -12.19 -7.30
C PHE A 85 10.90 -13.27 -6.32
N PHE A 86 9.95 -12.95 -5.45
CA PHE A 86 9.39 -13.93 -4.51
C PHE A 86 8.15 -14.59 -5.09
N THR A 87 8.21 -15.91 -5.28
CA THR A 87 7.13 -16.74 -5.83
C THR A 87 6.43 -17.60 -4.77
N GLY A 88 6.95 -17.63 -3.54
CA GLY A 88 6.45 -18.52 -2.48
C GLY A 88 6.89 -19.98 -2.62
N ALA A 89 7.74 -20.31 -3.60
CA ALA A 89 8.28 -21.67 -3.77
C ALA A 89 9.38 -22.03 -2.76
N GLU A 90 9.98 -21.02 -2.13
CA GLU A 90 11.05 -21.20 -1.14
C GLU A 90 10.51 -21.83 0.15
N LYS A 91 11.28 -22.74 0.73
CA LYS A 91 10.92 -23.39 1.99
C LYS A 91 11.48 -22.60 3.16
N PRO A 92 10.70 -22.41 4.25
CA PRO A 92 11.22 -21.76 5.45
C PRO A 92 12.38 -22.57 6.03
N ASP A 93 13.43 -21.88 6.48
CA ASP A 93 14.52 -22.50 7.24
C ASP A 93 14.02 -22.80 8.66
N ARG A 94 13.59 -24.05 8.86
CA ARG A 94 13.04 -24.54 10.13
C ARG A 94 14.08 -24.70 11.22
N LYS A 95 15.38 -24.69 10.88
CA LYS A 95 16.46 -24.78 11.85
C LYS A 95 16.81 -23.40 12.40
N LEU A 96 16.92 -22.41 11.52
CA LEU A 96 17.21 -21.04 11.90
C LEU A 96 15.99 -20.32 12.48
N TYR A 97 14.79 -20.61 11.96
CA TYR A 97 13.53 -19.99 12.37
C TYR A 97 12.49 -21.06 12.75
N PRO A 98 12.68 -21.76 13.90
CA PRO A 98 11.77 -22.82 14.32
C PRO A 98 10.33 -22.31 14.55
N ASP A 99 10.17 -21.07 14.98
CA ASP A 99 8.85 -20.44 15.25
C ASP A 99 8.15 -19.93 13.98
N CYS A 100 8.80 -20.01 12.81
CA CYS A 100 8.26 -19.59 11.52
C CYS A 100 8.12 -20.78 10.54
N ALA A 101 7.80 -21.96 11.07
CA ALA A 101 7.74 -23.19 10.29
C ALA A 101 6.61 -23.21 9.23
N THR A 102 5.55 -22.43 9.44
CA THR A 102 4.41 -22.30 8.53
C THR A 102 4.01 -20.83 8.41
N ALA A 103 3.33 -20.48 7.31
CA ALA A 103 2.72 -19.17 7.19
C ALA A 103 1.74 -18.93 8.35
N PRO A 104 1.65 -17.69 8.87
CA PRO A 104 0.62 -17.35 9.84
C PRO A 104 -0.78 -17.56 9.24
N PRO A 105 -1.80 -17.81 10.07
CA PRO A 105 -3.18 -17.84 9.60
C PRO A 105 -3.55 -16.52 8.90
N ALA A 106 -4.47 -16.59 7.94
CA ALA A 106 -4.93 -15.42 7.21
C ALA A 106 -5.36 -14.30 8.18
N LEU A 107 -5.06 -13.04 7.83
CA LEU A 107 -5.33 -11.87 8.68
C LEU A 107 -6.82 -11.70 9.02
N THR A 108 -7.74 -12.33 8.27
CA THR A 108 -9.17 -12.42 8.60
C THR A 108 -9.46 -13.20 9.89
N ALA A 109 -8.52 -14.03 10.36
CA ALA A 109 -8.61 -14.73 11.64
C ALA A 109 -7.89 -13.99 12.79
N MET A 110 -7.11 -12.96 12.50
CA MET A 110 -6.51 -12.09 13.50
C MET A 110 -7.49 -10.96 13.84
N ALA A 111 -8.32 -11.19 14.85
CA ALA A 111 -9.02 -10.10 15.51
C ALA A 111 -7.98 -9.21 16.19
N TRP A 112 -7.67 -8.08 15.57
CA TRP A 112 -6.88 -7.01 16.17
C TRP A 112 -7.59 -6.61 17.48
N ARG A 113 -6.99 -6.98 18.62
CA ARG A 113 -7.38 -6.51 19.95
C ARG A 113 -6.59 -5.28 20.32
#